data_AF-A0A814SQG6-F1
#
_entry.id   AF-A0A814SQG6-F1
#
_cell.length_a   1.000
_cell.length_b   1.000
_cell.length_c   1.000
_cell.angle_alpha   90.00
_cell.angle_beta   90.00
_cell.angle_gamma   90.00
#
_symmetry.space_group_name_H-M   'P 1'
#
loop_
_entity.id
_entity.type
_entity.pdbx_description
1 polymer ?
#
loop_
_entity_poly.entity_id
_entity_poly.type
_entity_poly.pdbx_seq_one_letter_code
_entity_poly.pdbx_strand_id
1 'polypeptide(L)'
;MTRLQIDLIDMRTCPDVASNDGVYQWVLNYIDHFSKFSWTYPLENKSAAEVAKCLRELFDVFGPPRLLHFDNGRRFVANVIQELKALFPGMCFVRSRARNPQSHGCVERANGVLTDALGKWLASTNSLHLSEGHASVVYGIIIQELHQNVHLMR
;
A
#
# COMPACT_ATOMS: atom_id res chain seq x y z
N MET A 1 -11.93 -12.21 2.40
CA MET A 1 -10.82 -12.04 1.44
C MET A 1 -9.95 -13.28 1.41
N THR A 2 -9.51 -13.73 0.24
CA THR A 2 -8.74 -14.99 0.10
C THR A 2 -7.25 -14.75 -0.06
N ARG A 3 -6.84 -13.71 -0.80
CA ARG A 3 -5.43 -13.37 -1.05
C ARG A 3 -5.24 -11.85 -1.14
N LEU A 4 -4.43 -11.31 -0.23
CA LEU A 4 -3.99 -9.92 -0.26
C LEU A 4 -2.49 -9.86 -0.59
N GLN A 5 -2.09 -8.81 -1.30
CA GLN A 5 -0.69 -8.44 -1.49
C GLN A 5 -0.41 -7.13 -0.78
N ILE A 6 0.74 -7.04 -0.12
CA ILE A 6 1.21 -5.80 0.51
C ILE A 6 2.50 -5.34 -0.12
N ASP A 7 2.59 -4.03 -0.32
CA ASP A 7 3.75 -3.37 -0.89
C ASP A 7 4.07 -2.08 -0.12
N LEU A 8 5.36 -1.74 -0.04
CA LEU A 8 5.84 -0.52 0.57
C LEU A 8 6.39 0.41 -0.50
N ILE A 9 5.72 1.54 -0.67
CA ILE A 9 6.07 2.55 -1.65
C ILE A 9 6.93 3.62 -0.96
N ASP A 10 8.09 3.93 -1.54
CA ASP A 10 8.99 4.97 -1.07
C ASP A 10 8.61 6.33 -1.69
N MET A 11 7.94 7.16 -0.91
CA MET A 11 7.46 8.47 -1.37
C MET A 11 8.56 9.54 -1.40
N ARG A 12 9.76 9.24 -0.89
CA ARG A 12 10.88 10.19 -0.90
C ARG A 12 11.46 10.40 -2.30
N THR A 13 11.15 9.51 -3.22
CA THR A 13 11.53 9.66 -4.63
C THR A 13 10.58 10.59 -5.39
N CYS A 14 9.47 11.00 -4.76
CA CYS A 14 8.47 11.88 -5.34
C CYS A 14 8.84 13.33 -5.04
N PRO A 15 9.11 14.17 -6.07
CA PRO A 15 9.59 15.54 -5.87
C PRO A 15 8.65 16.40 -5.00
N ASP A 16 7.34 16.23 -5.17
CA ASP A 16 6.30 16.99 -4.46
C ASP A 16 6.18 16.61 -2.97
N VAL A 17 6.69 15.43 -2.59
CA VAL A 17 6.70 14.93 -1.21
C VAL A 17 8.06 15.17 -0.55
N ALA A 18 9.14 14.92 -1.29
CA ALA A 18 10.51 15.09 -0.84
C ALA A 18 10.87 16.55 -0.52
N SER A 19 10.19 17.50 -1.15
CA SER A 19 10.38 18.95 -0.92
C SER A 19 9.73 19.47 0.36
N ASN A 20 8.88 18.68 1.03
CA ASN A 20 8.02 19.15 2.13
C ASN A 20 8.42 18.64 3.53
N ASP A 21 9.61 18.04 3.71
CA ASP A 21 10.06 17.45 5.00
C ASP A 21 8.95 16.64 5.72
N GLY A 22 8.09 15.99 4.93
CA GLY A 22 6.85 15.40 5.41
C GLY A 22 7.10 14.26 6.40
N VAL A 23 6.27 14.18 7.44
CA VAL A 23 6.36 13.17 8.51
C VAL A 23 6.18 11.74 7.96
N TYR A 24 5.48 11.57 6.84
CA TYR A 24 5.16 10.27 6.24
C TYR A 24 5.90 10.07 4.92
N GLN A 25 6.99 9.32 4.98
CA GLN A 25 7.91 9.07 3.86
C GLN A 25 7.61 7.78 3.10
N TRP A 26 6.68 6.99 3.61
CA TRP A 26 6.37 5.65 3.12
C TRP A 26 4.85 5.52 2.98
N VAL A 27 4.41 4.75 1.99
CA VAL A 27 3.00 4.36 1.86
C VAL A 27 2.94 2.85 1.84
N LEU A 28 2.07 2.28 2.67
CA LEU A 28 1.72 0.87 2.65
C LEU A 28 0.50 0.69 1.79
N ASN A 29 0.65 -0.07 0.71
CA ASN A 29 -0.43 -0.39 -0.20
C ASN A 29 -0.86 -1.85 -0.01
N TYR A 30 -2.16 -2.06 0.10
CA TYR A 30 -2.82 -3.36 0.26
C TYR A 30 -3.70 -3.62 -0.93
N ILE A 31 -3.46 -4.69 -1.67
CA ILE A 31 -4.22 -5.00 -2.87
C ILE A 31 -4.91 -6.34 -2.69
N ASP A 32 -6.24 -6.35 -2.83
CA ASP A 32 -6.98 -7.61 -2.95
C ASP A 32 -6.83 -8.17 -4.35
N HIS A 33 -6.31 -9.39 -4.46
CA HIS A 33 -6.02 -9.99 -5.77
C HIS A 33 -7.26 -10.27 -6.61
N PHE A 34 -8.42 -10.44 -5.98
CA PHE A 34 -9.66 -10.77 -6.68
C PHE A 34 -10.35 -9.52 -7.21
N SER A 35 -10.75 -8.61 -6.31
CA SER A 35 -11.45 -7.36 -6.64
C SER A 35 -10.54 -6.30 -7.25
N LYS A 36 -9.22 -6.43 -7.07
CA LYS A 36 -8.23 -5.41 -7.40
C LYS A 36 -8.44 -4.09 -6.66
N PHE A 37 -9.19 -4.13 -5.57
CA PHE A 37 -9.34 -2.99 -4.68
C PHE A 37 -8.05 -2.77 -3.89
N SER A 38 -7.66 -1.50 -3.76
CA SER A 38 -6.46 -1.06 -3.04
C SER A 38 -6.83 -0.31 -1.77
N TRP A 39 -6.15 -0.56 -0.65
CA TRP A 39 -6.16 0.31 0.53
C TRP A 39 -4.76 0.86 0.74
N THR A 40 -4.66 2.13 1.14
CA THR A 40 -3.38 2.83 1.23
C THR A 40 -3.26 3.54 2.57
N TYR A 41 -2.15 3.33 3.25
CA TYR A 41 -1.89 3.91 4.56
C TYR A 41 -0.54 4.63 4.54
N PRO A 42 -0.49 5.91 4.91
CA PRO A 42 0.78 6.60 5.07
C PRO A 42 1.50 6.04 6.30
N LEU A 43 2.81 5.88 6.20
CA LEU A 43 3.67 5.43 7.29
C LEU A 43 4.77 6.45 7.55
N GLU A 44 5.00 6.75 8.82
CA GLU A 44 6.11 7.61 9.25
C GLU A 44 7.45 6.94 8.97
N ASN A 45 7.48 5.61 9.13
CA ASN A 45 8.66 4.79 8.90
C ASN A 45 8.28 3.38 8.44
N LYS A 46 9.23 2.68 7.81
CA LYS A 46 9.08 1.29 7.36
C LYS A 46 9.33 0.24 8.45
N SER A 47 9.18 0.56 9.72
CA SER A 47 9.39 -0.43 10.77
C SER A 47 8.33 -1.53 10.69
N ALA A 48 8.71 -2.74 11.10
CA ALA A 48 7.78 -3.86 11.11
C ALA A 48 6.60 -3.63 12.08
N ALA A 49 6.84 -2.92 13.18
CA ALA A 49 5.83 -2.59 14.18
C ALA A 49 4.76 -1.66 13.60
N GLU A 50 5.17 -0.62 12.86
CA GLU A 50 4.23 0.33 12.23
C GLU A 50 3.39 -0.37 11.16
N VAL A 51 4.03 -1.17 10.31
CA VAL A 51 3.33 -1.96 9.28
C VAL A 51 2.35 -2.96 9.90
N ALA A 52 2.77 -3.65 10.97
CA ALA A 52 1.90 -4.58 11.67
C ALA A 52 0.70 -3.87 12.33
N LYS A 53 0.89 -2.63 12.82
CA LYS A 53 -0.19 -1.80 13.37
C LYS A 53 -1.24 -1.49 12.30
N CYS A 54 -0.85 -0.96 11.14
CA CYS A 54 -1.79 -0.68 10.05
C CYS A 54 -2.47 -1.96 9.54
N LEU A 55 -1.75 -3.08 9.48
CA LEU A 55 -2.31 -4.38 9.10
C LEU A 55 -3.41 -4.85 10.07
N ARG A 56 -3.19 -4.66 11.38
CA ARG A 56 -4.20 -4.97 12.40
C ARG A 56 -5.45 -4.13 12.22
N GLU A 57 -5.32 -2.82 12.03
CA GLU A 57 -6.46 -1.93 11.81
C GLU A 57 -7.31 -2.39 10.60
N LEU A 58 -6.67 -2.81 9.51
CA LEU A 58 -7.39 -3.35 8.36
C LEU A 58 -8.08 -4.70 8.67
N PHE A 59 -7.41 -5.58 9.40
CA PHE A 59 -7.95 -6.89 9.78
C PHE A 59 -9.09 -6.79 10.78
N ASP A 60 -9.10 -5.78 11.64
CA ASP A 60 -10.19 -5.52 12.57
C ASP A 60 -11.47 -5.10 11.82
N VAL A 61 -11.34 -4.43 10.66
CA VAL A 61 -12.47 -4.00 9.83
C VAL A 61 -12.95 -5.09 8.87
N PHE A 62 -12.04 -5.75 8.14
CA PHE A 62 -12.39 -6.67 7.04
C PHE A 62 -12.12 -8.15 7.35
N GLY A 63 -11.52 -8.44 8.49
CA GLY A 63 -11.00 -9.75 8.86
C GLY A 63 -9.63 -10.03 8.23
N PRO A 64 -8.83 -10.94 8.84
CA PRO A 64 -7.54 -11.34 8.28
C PRO A 64 -7.75 -12.16 6.99
N PRO A 65 -6.87 -12.02 5.98
CA PRO A 65 -6.93 -12.84 4.78
C PRO A 65 -6.40 -14.25 5.06
N ARG A 66 -6.80 -15.23 4.25
CA ARG A 66 -6.18 -16.57 4.29
C ARG A 66 -4.72 -16.55 3.86
N LEU A 67 -4.38 -15.74 2.87
CA LEU A 67 -3.04 -15.63 2.30
C LEU A 67 -2.61 -14.17 2.22
N LEU A 68 -1.49 -13.83 2.86
CA LEU A 68 -0.86 -12.52 2.76
C LEU A 68 0.47 -12.63 2.01
N HIS A 69 0.60 -11.84 0.94
CA HIS A 69 1.74 -11.86 0.04
C HIS A 69 2.59 -10.59 0.21
N PHE A 70 3.89 -10.72 0.39
CA PHE A 70 4.82 -9.59 0.56
C PHE A 70 5.79 -9.45 -0.62
N ASP A 71 5.97 -8.22 -1.10
CA ASP A 71 6.96 -7.89 -2.15
C ASP A 71 8.29 -7.29 -1.62
N ASN A 72 8.40 -7.15 -0.30
CA ASN A 72 9.52 -6.48 0.36
C ASN A 72 10.68 -7.42 0.79
N GLY A 73 11.80 -6.81 1.20
CA GLY A 73 13.02 -7.51 1.59
C GLY A 73 12.84 -8.54 2.72
N ARG A 74 13.57 -9.65 2.62
CA ARG A 74 13.45 -10.85 3.48
C ARG A 74 13.43 -10.57 4.98
N ARG A 75 14.29 -9.67 5.46
CA ARG A 75 14.44 -9.36 6.89
C ARG A 75 13.23 -8.58 7.42
N PHE A 76 12.76 -7.61 6.66
CA PHE A 76 11.57 -6.82 7.01
C PHE A 76 10.32 -7.72 7.09
N VAL A 77 10.12 -8.55 6.07
CA VAL A 77 8.97 -9.47 6.01
C VAL A 77 8.96 -10.44 7.19
N ALA A 78 10.12 -10.98 7.58
CA ALA A 78 10.20 -11.88 8.73
C ALA A 78 9.73 -11.22 10.03
N ASN A 79 10.13 -9.96 10.27
CA ASN A 79 9.72 -9.21 11.46
C ASN A 79 8.22 -8.92 11.45
N VAL A 80 7.64 -8.50 10.32
CA VAL A 80 6.19 -8.25 10.23
C VAL A 80 5.39 -9.55 10.45
N ILE A 81 5.84 -10.66 9.86
CA ILE A 81 5.20 -11.96 10.06
C ILE A 81 5.23 -12.37 11.54
N GLN A 82 6.33 -12.10 12.26
CA GLN A 82 6.44 -12.41 13.68
C GLN A 82 5.39 -11.64 14.50
N GLU A 83 5.22 -10.34 14.23
CA GLU A 83 4.20 -9.51 14.88
C GLU A 83 2.77 -10.01 14.62
N LEU A 84 2.48 -10.45 13.38
CA LEU A 84 1.13 -10.87 12.99
C LEU A 84 0.79 -12.30 13.40
N LYS A 85 1.75 -13.22 13.35
CA LYS A 85 1.53 -14.64 13.70
C LYS A 85 1.08 -14.84 15.14
N ALA A 86 1.54 -14.00 16.05
CA ALA A 86 1.13 -14.04 17.44
C ALA A 86 -0.38 -13.78 17.62
N LEU A 87 -0.96 -12.99 16.71
CA LEU A 87 -2.36 -12.56 16.78
C LEU A 87 -3.27 -13.36 15.85
N PHE A 88 -2.75 -13.82 14.71
CA PHE A 88 -3.52 -14.48 13.67
C PHE A 88 -2.87 -15.81 13.25
N PRO A 89 -2.92 -16.86 14.09
CA PRO A 89 -2.22 -18.13 13.84
C PRO A 89 -2.71 -18.88 12.59
N GLY A 90 -3.92 -18.59 12.11
CA GLY A 90 -4.50 -19.22 10.90
C GLY A 90 -4.04 -18.61 9.57
N MET A 91 -3.24 -17.55 9.58
CA MET A 91 -2.79 -16.88 8.35
C MET A 91 -1.63 -17.60 7.68
N CYS A 92 -1.71 -17.74 6.35
CA CYS A 92 -0.59 -18.15 5.53
C CYS A 92 0.14 -16.93 4.97
N PHE A 93 1.47 -16.97 5.00
CA PHE A 93 2.31 -15.88 4.51
C PHE A 93 3.17 -16.38 3.34
N VAL A 94 3.09 -15.69 2.21
CA VAL A 94 3.88 -15.99 1.02
C VAL A 94 4.76 -14.80 0.68
N ARG A 95 5.98 -15.08 0.25
CA ARG A 95 6.90 -14.07 -0.28
C ARG A 95 6.85 -14.11 -1.80
N SER A 96 6.95 -12.96 -2.45
CA SER A 96 7.22 -12.92 -3.89
C SER A 96 8.51 -13.70 -4.18
N ARG A 97 8.45 -14.57 -5.19
CA ARG A 97 9.65 -15.00 -5.89
C ARG A 97 9.97 -13.90 -6.91
N ALA A 98 11.25 -13.61 -7.11
CA ALA A 98 11.66 -12.76 -8.22
C ALA A 98 11.12 -13.37 -9.53
N ARG A 99 10.40 -12.54 -10.30
CA ARG A 99 9.91 -12.74 -11.69
C ARG A 99 8.50 -13.31 -11.85
N ASN A 100 7.54 -12.39 -11.96
CA ASN A 100 6.54 -12.45 -13.04
C ASN A 100 6.25 -11.03 -13.59
N PRO A 101 6.93 -10.58 -14.66
CA PRO A 101 6.93 -9.19 -15.13
C PRO A 101 5.53 -8.61 -15.41
N GLN A 102 4.59 -9.44 -15.87
CA GLN A 102 3.24 -8.98 -16.22
C GLN A 102 2.39 -8.61 -15.00
N SER A 103 2.49 -9.36 -13.89
CA SER A 103 1.75 -9.03 -12.66
C SER A 103 2.40 -7.90 -11.87
N HIS A 104 3.73 -7.74 -11.98
CA HIS A 104 4.39 -6.56 -11.42
C HIS A 104 4.00 -5.30 -12.19
N GLY A 105 3.95 -5.33 -13.53
CA GLY A 105 3.64 -4.13 -14.31
C GLY A 105 2.26 -3.50 -14.04
N CYS A 106 1.24 -4.28 -13.61
CA CYS A 106 -0.04 -3.70 -13.22
C CYS A 106 -0.04 -3.12 -11.80
N VAL A 107 0.68 -3.74 -10.87
CA VAL A 107 0.88 -3.23 -9.51
C VAL A 107 1.77 -1.98 -9.53
N GLU A 108 2.87 -2.00 -10.27
CA GLU A 108 3.77 -0.86 -10.47
C GLU A 108 3.03 0.33 -11.08
N ARG A 109 2.17 0.10 -12.08
CA ARG A 109 1.34 1.17 -12.65
C ARG A 109 0.32 1.70 -11.65
N ALA A 110 -0.34 0.84 -10.88
CA ALA A 110 -1.30 1.27 -9.86
C ALA A 110 -0.61 2.08 -8.75
N ASN A 111 0.57 1.62 -8.30
CA ASN A 111 1.41 2.35 -7.36
C ASN A 111 1.82 3.71 -7.93
N GLY A 112 2.23 3.78 -9.21
CA GLY A 112 2.55 5.05 -9.88
C GLY A 112 1.37 6.03 -9.92
N VAL A 113 0.17 5.55 -10.29
CA VAL A 113 -1.05 6.37 -10.29
C VAL A 113 -1.38 6.89 -8.89
N LEU A 114 -1.24 6.03 -7.87
CA LEU A 114 -1.43 6.42 -6.47
C LEU A 114 -0.42 7.49 -6.05
N THR A 115 0.86 7.27 -6.35
CA THR A 115 1.94 8.18 -6.04
C THR A 115 1.73 9.57 -6.67
N ASP A 116 1.34 9.61 -7.95
CA ASP A 116 1.04 10.86 -8.66
C ASP A 116 -0.17 11.59 -8.07
N ALA A 117 -1.22 10.85 -7.71
CA ALA A 117 -2.41 11.42 -7.09
C ALA A 117 -2.10 12.02 -5.71
N LEU A 118 -1.30 11.30 -4.89
CA LEU A 118 -0.85 11.78 -3.59
C LEU A 118 0.04 13.01 -3.71
N GLY A 119 0.98 13.03 -4.66
CA GLY A 119 1.85 14.19 -4.92
C GLY A 119 1.05 15.44 -5.27
N LYS A 120 0.08 15.32 -6.19
CA LYS A 120 -0.83 16.42 -6.57
C LYS A 120 -1.67 16.92 -5.40
N TRP A 121 -2.21 16.00 -4.59
CA TRP A 121 -3.01 16.37 -3.43
C TRP A 121 -2.16 17.15 -2.42
N LEU A 122 -0.97 16.65 -2.06
CA LEU A 122 -0.05 17.33 -1.14
C LEU A 122 0.34 18.73 -1.63
N ALA A 123 0.68 18.86 -2.91
CA ALA A 123 1.00 20.15 -3.53
C ALA A 123 -0.17 21.15 -3.47
N SER A 124 -1.41 20.68 -3.62
CA SER A 124 -2.61 21.55 -3.61
C SER A 124 -3.09 21.94 -2.21
N THR A 125 -2.79 21.14 -1.18
CA THR A 125 -3.35 21.34 0.17
C THR A 125 -2.41 22.11 1.11
N ASN A 126 -1.16 22.39 0.69
CA ASN A 126 -0.09 22.99 1.53
C ASN A 126 0.03 22.37 2.94
N SER A 127 -0.44 21.12 3.08
CA SER A 127 -0.62 20.43 4.34
C SER A 127 0.56 19.49 4.53
N LEU A 128 1.40 19.80 5.53
CA LEU A 128 2.62 19.05 5.87
C LEU A 128 2.32 17.70 6.55
N HIS A 129 1.04 17.42 6.79
CA HIS A 129 0.56 16.33 7.61
C HIS A 129 -0.27 15.35 6.77
N LEU A 130 0.36 14.29 6.23
CA LEU A 130 -0.41 13.13 5.74
C LEU A 130 -1.32 12.54 6.84
N SER A 131 -1.05 12.84 8.13
CA SER A 131 -1.88 12.49 9.28
C SER A 131 -3.25 13.18 9.30
N GLU A 132 -3.39 14.40 8.76
CA GLU A 132 -4.69 15.07 8.65
C GLU A 132 -5.50 14.52 7.47
N GLY A 133 -4.81 13.94 6.48
CA GLY A 133 -5.41 13.10 5.46
C GLY A 133 -5.75 11.68 5.92
N HIS A 134 -5.38 11.26 7.14
CA HIS A 134 -5.49 9.86 7.60
C HIS A 134 -6.93 9.34 7.70
N ALA A 135 -7.90 10.22 7.93
CA ALA A 135 -9.33 9.89 7.86
C ALA A 135 -9.91 9.96 6.43
N SER A 136 -9.19 10.60 5.50
CA SER A 136 -9.69 11.02 4.19
C SER A 136 -9.06 10.27 3.01
N VAL A 137 -7.88 9.66 3.21
CA VAL A 137 -7.04 9.07 2.17
C VAL A 137 -7.03 7.54 2.31
N VAL A 138 -8.21 6.94 2.50
CA VAL A 138 -8.45 5.57 2.03
C VAL A 138 -8.79 5.69 0.55
N TYR A 139 -7.77 5.80 -0.31
CA TYR A 139 -8.01 5.70 -1.76
C TYR A 139 -8.27 4.24 -2.11
N GLY A 140 -9.54 3.87 -2.07
CA GLY A 140 -10.07 2.70 -2.74
C GLY A 140 -9.90 2.82 -4.25
N ILE A 141 -8.69 2.61 -4.78
CA ILE A 141 -8.49 2.56 -6.23
C ILE A 141 -9.01 1.20 -6.70
N ILE A 142 -10.10 1.21 -7.47
CA ILE A 142 -10.51 0.06 -8.28
C ILE A 142 -9.57 0.02 -9.48
N ILE A 143 -8.58 -0.89 -9.49
CA ILE A 143 -7.62 -1.02 -10.61
C ILE A 143 -8.34 -1.43 -11.93
N GLN A 144 -9.63 -1.77 -11.89
CA GLN A 144 -10.41 -2.14 -13.07
C GLN A 144 -10.80 -0.95 -13.98
N GLU A 145 -10.80 0.31 -13.51
CA GLU A 145 -11.24 1.45 -14.33
C GLU A 145 -10.18 2.05 -15.26
N LEU A 146 -8.90 1.67 -15.14
CA LEU A 146 -7.85 2.22 -16.02
C LEU A 146 -7.85 1.62 -17.44
N HIS A 147 -8.68 0.61 -17.73
CA HIS A 147 -8.87 0.10 -19.09
C HIS A 147 -10.03 0.76 -19.85
N GLN A 148 -10.88 1.58 -19.21
CA GLN A 148 -11.97 2.30 -19.91
C GLN A 148 -11.75 3.82 -20.02
N ASN A 149 -10.92 4.43 -19.18
CA ASN A 149 -10.75 5.89 -19.18
C ASN A 149 -9.64 6.44 -20.11
N VAL A 150 -8.97 5.60 -20.90
CA VAL A 150 -8.03 6.05 -21.97
C VAL A 150 -8.75 6.25 -23.32
N HIS A 151 -10.05 5.97 -23.42
CA HIS A 151 -10.85 6.24 -24.63
C HIS A 151 -11.82 7.42 -24.51
N LEU A 152 -11.83 8.14 -23.39
CA LEU A 152 -12.71 9.30 -23.16
C LEU A 152 -11.99 10.64 -22.96
N MET A 153 -10.68 10.72 -23.22
CA MET A 153 -9.99 12.00 -23.42
C MET A 153 -9.42 12.09 -24.84
N ARG A 154 -10.33 12.14 -25.81
CA ARG A 154 -10.09 12.82 -27.09
C ARG A 154 -10.56 14.26 -26.96
#